data_AF-A0AA46TN95-F1
#
_entry.id   AF-A0AA46TN95-F1
#
_cell.length_a   1.000
_cell.length_b   1.000
_cell.length_c   1.000
_cell.angle_alpha   90.00
_cell.angle_beta   90.00
_cell.angle_gamma   90.00
#
_symmetry.space_group_name_H-M   'P 1'
#
loop_
_entity.id
_entity.type
_entity.pdbx_description
1 polymer ?
#
loop_
_entity_poly.entity_id
_entity_poly.type
_entity_poly.pdbx_seq_one_letter_code
_entity_poly.pdbx_strand_id
1 'polypeptide(L)' 'MPRLELNPNFTDPDAFYAALTALHRDRSEADSERINARLILLLANHIGDQAVLEEAMSHAVADGDQ' A
#
# COMPACT_ATOMS: atom_id res chain seq x y z
N MET A 1 5.50 -18.93 -9.62
CA MET A 1 4.69 -17.70 -9.66
C MET A 1 4.82 -17.06 -8.29
N PRO A 2 5.24 -15.80 -8.18
CA PRO A 2 5.24 -15.11 -6.90
C PRO A 2 3.79 -15.01 -6.40
N ARG A 3 3.61 -15.16 -5.09
CA ARG A 3 2.34 -15.02 -4.39
C ARG A 3 2.42 -13.78 -3.52
N LEU A 4 1.30 -13.12 -3.27
CA LEU A 4 1.24 -12.00 -2.35
C LEU A 4 1.72 -12.39 -0.94
N GLU A 5 2.67 -11.63 -0.39
CA GLU A 5 3.10 -11.78 1.00
C GLU A 5 2.16 -11.01 1.92
N LEU A 6 1.32 -11.75 2.66
CA LEU A 6 0.35 -11.18 3.61
C LEU A 6 0.94 -11.00 5.02
N ASN A 7 2.12 -11.56 5.28
CA ASN A 7 2.81 -11.38 6.55
C ASN A 7 3.58 -10.07 6.57
N PRO A 8 3.80 -9.46 7.76
CA PRO A 8 4.63 -8.27 7.88
C PRO A 8 6.03 -8.53 7.34
N ASN A 9 6.33 -7.94 6.17
CA ASN A 9 7.63 -8.06 5.50
C ASN A 9 8.36 -6.71 5.49
N PHE A 10 8.25 -5.97 6.58
CA PHE A 10 8.95 -4.70 6.76
C PHE A 10 10.26 -4.95 7.53
N THR A 11 11.36 -4.39 7.04
CA THR A 11 12.64 -4.38 7.78
C THR A 11 12.53 -3.57 9.07
N ASP A 12 11.76 -2.49 9.03
CA ASP A 12 11.44 -1.63 10.18
C ASP A 12 10.00 -1.09 10.00
N PRO A 13 8.99 -1.78 10.59
CA PRO A 13 7.60 -1.36 10.49
C PRO A 13 7.38 0.04 11.07
N ASP A 14 7.98 0.33 12.24
CA ASP A 14 7.76 1.57 12.97
C ASP A 14 8.28 2.78 12.19
N ALA A 15 9.47 2.67 11.60
CA ALA A 15 10.03 3.73 10.77
C ALA A 15 9.16 4.01 9.53
N PHE A 16 8.64 2.96 8.88
CA PHE A 16 7.76 3.12 7.72
C PHE A 16 6.45 3.80 8.08
N TYR A 17 5.78 3.35 9.15
CA TYR A 17 4.54 3.98 9.62
C TYR A 17 4.76 5.44 10.03
N ALA A 18 5.84 5.75 10.74
CA ALA A 18 6.18 7.12 11.10
C ALA A 18 6.37 8.02 9.86
N ALA A 19 7.06 7.52 8.84
CA ALA A 19 7.26 8.22 7.58
C ALA A 19 5.93 8.44 6.82
N LEU A 20 5.07 7.43 6.78
CA LEU A 20 3.75 7.53 6.15
C LEU A 20 2.86 8.55 6.88
N THR A 21 2.80 8.51 8.21
CA THR A 21 2.04 9.49 8.99
C THR A 21 2.60 10.91 8.82
N ALA A 22 3.92 11.07 8.80
CA ALA A 22 4.54 12.37 8.53
C ALA A 22 4.22 12.89 7.12
N LEU A 23 4.12 11.99 6.13
CA LEU A 23 3.77 12.35 4.75
C LEU A 23 2.39 13.00 4.65
N HIS A 24 1.42 12.54 5.46
CA HIS A 24 0.05 13.05 5.48
C HIS A 24 -0.20 14.19 6.47
N ARG A 25 0.78 14.50 7.32
CA ARG A 25 0.65 15.57 8.33
C ARG A 25 0.38 16.92 7.66
N ASP A 26 -0.57 17.66 8.22
CA ASP A 26 -0.99 19.00 7.75
C ASP A 26 -1.52 19.04 6.31
N ARG A 27 -1.92 17.90 5.74
CA ARG A 27 -2.53 17.81 4.40
C ARG A 27 -4.03 17.64 4.47
N SER A 28 -4.70 18.10 3.41
CA SER A 28 -6.12 17.79 3.21
C SER A 28 -6.31 16.30 2.93
N GLU A 29 -7.54 15.82 3.13
CA GLU A 29 -7.94 14.46 2.77
C GLU A 29 -7.74 14.21 1.27
N ALA A 30 -8.19 15.14 0.42
CA ALA A 30 -8.02 15.04 -1.03
C ALA A 30 -6.55 14.98 -1.46
N ASP A 31 -5.65 15.74 -0.82
CA ASP A 31 -4.22 15.64 -1.12
C ASP A 31 -3.64 14.31 -0.64
N SER A 32 -4.11 13.79 0.49
CA SER A 32 -3.71 12.50 1.04
C SER A 32 -4.14 11.34 0.13
N GLU A 33 -5.36 11.37 -0.40
CA GLU A 33 -5.84 10.41 -1.40
C GLU A 33 -4.99 10.42 -2.67
N ARG A 34 -4.64 11.60 -3.18
CA ARG A 34 -3.78 11.75 -4.37
C ARG A 34 -2.38 11.18 -4.14
N ILE A 35 -1.83 11.38 -2.94
CA ILE A 35 -0.55 10.80 -2.54
C ILE A 35 -0.65 9.29 -2.48
N ASN A 36 -1.70 8.75 -1.84
CA ASN A 36 -1.93 7.31 -1.73
C ASN A 36 -2.09 6.65 -3.10
N ALA A 37 -2.90 7.21 -3.98
CA ALA A 37 -3.06 6.70 -5.34
C ALA A 37 -1.71 6.65 -6.10
N ARG A 38 -0.91 7.70 -5.97
CA ARG A 38 0.43 7.74 -6.60
C ARG A 38 1.40 6.74 -5.96
N LEU A 39 1.37 6.60 -4.64
CA LEU A 39 2.20 5.64 -3.92
C LEU A 39 1.85 4.21 -4.33
N ILE A 40 0.56 3.86 -4.41
CA ILE A 40 0.08 2.57 -4.89
C ILE A 40 0.63 2.26 -6.29
N LEU A 41 0.54 3.21 -7.23
CA LEU A 41 1.05 3.01 -8.59
C LEU A 41 2.57 2.81 -8.63
N LEU A 42 3.33 3.55 -7.81
CA LEU A 42 4.78 3.40 -7.71
C LEU A 42 5.17 2.02 -7.16
N LEU A 43 4.48 1.56 -6.10
CA LEU A 43 4.71 0.24 -5.52
C LEU A 43 4.27 -0.87 -6.47
N ALA A 44 3.14 -0.70 -7.16
CA ALA A 44 2.68 -1.66 -8.17
C ALA A 44 3.69 -1.81 -9.31
N ASN A 45 4.28 -0.70 -9.77
CA ASN A 45 5.36 -0.73 -10.75
C ASN A 45 6.64 -1.40 -10.22
N HIS A 46 6.94 -1.27 -8.92
CA HIS A 46 8.07 -1.98 -8.31
C HIS A 46 7.83 -3.49 -8.20
N ILE A 47 6.60 -3.91 -7.91
CA ILE A 47 6.20 -5.33 -7.86
C ILE A 47 6.25 -5.95 -9.27
N GLY A 48 5.67 -5.28 -10.27
CA GLY A 48 5.74 -5.67 -11.69
C GLY A 48 5.02 -6.96 -12.10
N ASP A 49 4.53 -7.76 -11.15
CA ASP A 49 3.80 -9.01 -11.41
C ASP A 49 2.28 -8.81 -11.34
N GLN A 50 1.60 -8.99 -12.47
CA GLN A 50 0.15 -8.81 -12.60
C GLN A 50 -0.66 -9.72 -11.65
N ALA A 51 -0.24 -10.98 -11.45
CA ALA A 51 -0.98 -11.93 -10.62
C ALA A 51 -0.91 -11.53 -9.14
N VAL A 52 0.24 -11.02 -8.69
CA VAL A 52 0.41 -10.49 -7.32
C VAL A 52 -0.45 -9.24 -7.12
N LEU A 53 -0.54 -8.35 -8.12
CA LEU A 53 -1.37 -7.16 -8.05
C LEU A 53 -2.87 -7.48 -8.01
N GLU A 54 -3.31 -8.47 -8.79
CA GLU A 54 -4.70 -8.95 -8.77
C GLU A 54 -5.07 -9.59 -7.43
N GLU A 55 -4.18 -10.41 -6.86
CA GLU A 55 -4.35 -10.98 -5.52
C GLU A 55 -4.46 -9.86 -4.47
N ALA A 56 -3.59 -8.83 -4.53
CA ALA A 56 -3.63 -7.69 -3.62
C ALA A 56 -4.95 -6.91 -3.70
N MET A 57 -5.46 -6.65 -4.91
CA MET A 57 -6.75 -5.98 -5.09
C MET A 57 -7.92 -6.82 -4.56
N SER A 58 -7.89 -8.14 -4.77
CA SER A 58 -8.92 -9.04 -4.24
C SER A 58 -8.96 -9.04 -2.71
N HIS A 59 -7.80 -9.02 -2.05
CA HIS A 59 -7.72 -8.93 -0.59
C HIS A 59 -8.17 -7.56 -0.06
N ALA A 60 -7.77 -6.46 -0.72
CA ALA A 60 -8.14 -5.11 -0.30
C ALA A 60 -9.66 -4.85 -0.33
N VAL A 61 -10.39 -5.48 -1.26
CA VAL A 61 -11.86 -5.40 -1.31
C VAL A 61 -12.51 -6.26 -0.21
N ALA A 62 -11.93 -7.42 0.10
CA ALA A 62 -12.49 -8.37 1.07
C ALA A 62 -12.33 -7.93 2.53
N ASP A 63 -11.28 -7.17 2.86
CA ASP A 63 -11.02 -6.68 4.24
C ASP A 63 -11.93 -5.51 4.67
N GLY A 64 -12.79 -5.00 3.78
CA GLY A 64 -13.75 -3.93 4.10
C GLY A 64 -15.10 -4.39 4.68
N ASP A 65 -15.34 -5.70 4.78
CA ASP A 65 -16.65 -6.31 5.14
C ASP A 65 -16.64 -7.05 6.51
N GLN A 66 -15.69 -6.72 7.40
CA GLN A 66 -15.62 -7.19 8.80
C GLN A 66 -15.74 -6.01 9.78
#